data_AF-A0A5P8M8A0-F1
#
_entry.id   AF-A0A5P8M8A0-F1
#
_cell.length_a   1.000
_cell.length_b   1.000
_cell.length_c   1.000
_cell.angle_alpha   90.00
_cell.angle_beta   90.00
_cell.angle_gamma   90.00
#
_symmetry.space_group_name_H-M   'P 1'
#
loop_
_entity.id
_entity.type
_entity.pdbx_description
1 polymer ?
#
loop_
_entity_poly.entity_id
_entity_poly.type
_entity_poly.pdbx_seq_one_letter_code
_entity_poly.pdbx_strand_id
1 'polypeptide(L)'
;MEGPKVTKGDVLWGKAYMDRMRDMPFYIQGRKIVLEMIDNNVSIEQVLDFTGFTDHEFARMLAGDGPYTQQQYDDLYAQIRAHQTPVK
;
A
#
# COMPACT_ATOMS: atom_id res chain seq x y z
N MET A 1 3.55 -24.59 21.54
CA MET A 1 4.18 -23.30 21.90
C MET A 1 3.06 -22.29 22.00
N GLU A 2 2.82 -21.72 23.18
CA GLU A 2 1.90 -20.57 23.28
C GLU A 2 2.55 -19.36 22.61
N GLY A 3 1.83 -18.71 21.71
CA GLY A 3 2.30 -17.50 21.04
C GLY A 3 2.48 -16.33 22.03
N PRO A 4 3.17 -15.24 21.62
CA PRO A 4 3.40 -14.10 22.49
C PRO A 4 2.07 -13.51 22.99
N LYS A 5 1.97 -13.30 24.31
CA LYS A 5 0.79 -12.66 24.94
C LYS A 5 0.82 -11.17 24.65
N VAL A 6 -0.09 -10.71 23.79
CA VAL A 6 -0.29 -9.28 23.51
C VAL A 6 -0.76 -8.57 24.78
N THR A 7 -0.06 -7.51 25.18
CA THR A 7 -0.40 -6.72 26.37
C THR A 7 -1.29 -5.52 26.02
N LYS A 8 -1.98 -4.94 27.01
CA LYS A 8 -2.75 -3.71 26.83
C LYS A 8 -1.87 -2.53 26.36
N GLY A 9 -0.60 -2.51 26.74
CA GLY A 9 0.38 -1.52 26.27
C GLY A 9 0.65 -1.64 24.78
N ASP A 10 0.80 -2.88 24.28
CA ASP A 10 0.99 -3.17 22.86
C ASP A 10 -0.22 -2.75 22.02
N VAL A 11 -1.44 -2.97 22.54
CA VAL A 11 -2.69 -2.55 21.88
C VAL A 11 -2.78 -1.02 21.76
N LEU A 12 -2.40 -0.29 22.81
CA LEU A 12 -2.42 1.18 22.79
C LEU A 12 -1.38 1.76 21.83
N TRP A 13 -0.19 1.17 21.79
CA TRP A 13 0.85 1.53 20.82
C TRP A 13 0.41 1.25 19.39
N GLY A 14 -0.17 0.08 19.13
CA GLY A 14 -0.74 -0.27 17.83
C GLY A 14 -1.84 0.70 17.40
N LYS A 15 -2.73 1.08 18.31
CA LYS A 15 -3.78 2.07 18.02
C LYS A 15 -3.19 3.44 17.67
N ALA A 16 -2.28 3.96 18.50
CA ALA A 16 -1.65 5.26 18.26
C ALA A 16 -0.83 5.29 16.95
N TYR A 17 -0.16 4.17 16.64
CA TYR A 17 0.54 4.00 15.37
C TYR A 17 -0.42 4.02 14.18
N MET A 18 -1.52 3.26 14.24
CA MET A 18 -2.51 3.22 13.16
C MET A 18 -3.25 4.55 12.99
N ASP A 19 -3.53 5.27 14.08
CA ASP A 19 -4.11 6.62 14.02
C ASP A 19 -3.13 7.60 13.35
N ARG A 20 -1.84 7.57 13.72
CA ARG A 20 -0.79 8.37 13.06
C ARG A 20 -0.64 8.06 11.57
N MET A 21 -0.71 6.77 11.19
CA MET A 21 -0.67 6.36 9.78
C MET A 21 -1.89 6.86 9.03
N ARG A 22 -3.08 6.81 9.64
CA ARG A 22 -4.31 7.34 9.04
C ARG A 22 -4.24 8.85 8.77
N ASP A 23 -3.51 9.58 9.60
CA ASP A 23 -3.30 11.03 9.46
C ASP A 23 -2.22 11.40 8.43
N MET A 24 -1.47 10.43 7.90
CA MET A 24 -0.49 10.71 6.84
C MET A 24 -1.21 11.10 5.54
N PRO A 25 -0.68 12.12 4.82
CA PRO A 25 -1.16 12.44 3.48
C PRO A 25 -1.18 11.19 2.60
N PHE A 26 -2.26 11.01 1.84
CA PHE A 26 -2.39 9.93 0.87
C PHE A 26 -2.30 8.48 1.41
N TYR A 27 -2.31 8.24 2.73
CA TYR A 27 -2.36 6.88 3.30
C TYR A 27 -3.55 6.05 2.78
N ILE A 28 -4.71 6.71 2.63
CA ILE A 28 -5.92 6.07 2.09
C ILE A 28 -5.68 5.60 0.64
N GLN A 29 -4.89 6.35 -0.13
CA GLN A 29 -4.59 6.09 -1.53
C GLN A 29 -3.60 4.92 -1.64
N GLY A 30 -2.55 4.90 -0.81
CA GLY A 30 -1.66 3.74 -0.69
C GLY A 30 -2.42 2.45 -0.35
N ARG A 31 -3.36 2.52 0.61
CA ARG A 31 -4.24 1.38 0.93
C ARG A 31 -5.11 0.96 -0.25
N LYS A 32 -5.66 1.91 -1.03
CA LYS A 32 -6.47 1.59 -2.22
C LYS A 32 -5.65 0.87 -3.28
N ILE A 33 -4.39 1.27 -3.51
CA ILE A 33 -3.49 0.60 -4.45
C ILE A 33 -3.32 -0.88 -4.07
N VAL A 34 -3.03 -1.18 -2.80
CA VAL A 34 -2.84 -2.57 -2.34
C VAL A 34 -4.09 -3.42 -2.56
N LEU A 35 -5.27 -2.87 -2.26
CA LEU A 35 -6.53 -3.58 -2.52
C LEU A 35 -6.75 -3.82 -4.01
N GLU A 36 -6.47 -2.82 -4.84
CA GLU A 36 -6.59 -2.96 -6.30
C GLU A 36 -5.62 -4.02 -6.84
N MET A 37 -4.38 -4.08 -6.34
CA MET A 37 -3.43 -5.13 -6.72
C MET A 37 -3.96 -6.53 -6.41
N ILE A 38 -4.55 -6.70 -5.22
CA ILE A 38 -5.16 -7.98 -4.80
C ILE A 38 -6.33 -8.32 -5.73
N ASP A 39 -7.24 -7.38 -5.97
CA ASP A 39 -8.44 -7.59 -6.77
C ASP A 39 -8.12 -7.89 -8.25
N ASN A 40 -7.01 -7.37 -8.77
CA ASN A 40 -6.59 -7.54 -10.16
C ASN A 40 -5.47 -8.59 -10.33
N ASN A 41 -5.10 -9.30 -9.26
CA ASN A 41 -4.04 -10.31 -9.21
C ASN A 41 -2.70 -9.80 -9.79
N VAL A 42 -2.32 -8.57 -9.40
CA VAL A 42 -1.08 -7.92 -9.80
C VAL A 42 -0.08 -8.01 -8.66
N SER A 43 1.05 -8.66 -8.91
CA SER A 43 2.18 -8.76 -7.98
C SER A 43 2.97 -7.44 -7.87
N ILE A 44 3.77 -7.31 -6.82
CA ILE A 44 4.66 -6.15 -6.66
C ILE A 44 5.65 -6.09 -7.82
N GLU A 45 6.23 -7.23 -8.21
CA GLU A 45 7.20 -7.33 -9.30
C GLU A 45 6.61 -6.81 -10.62
N GLN A 46 5.35 -7.12 -10.91
CA GLN A 46 4.66 -6.57 -12.09
C GLN A 46 4.48 -5.06 -11.97
N VAL A 47 4.10 -4.53 -10.79
CA VAL A 47 4.00 -3.08 -10.58
C VAL A 47 5.34 -2.39 -10.82
N LEU A 48 6.43 -2.93 -10.27
CA LEU A 48 7.76 -2.35 -10.47
C LEU A 48 8.17 -2.38 -11.94
N ASP A 49 7.85 -3.47 -12.67
CA ASP A 49 8.15 -3.62 -14.09
C ASP A 49 7.43 -2.57 -14.96
N PHE A 50 6.12 -2.37 -14.79
CA PHE A 50 5.37 -1.44 -15.65
C PHE A 50 5.47 0.03 -15.20
N THR A 51 5.76 0.31 -13.92
CA THR A 51 5.94 1.68 -13.42
C THR A 51 7.38 2.18 -13.54
N GLY A 52 8.36 1.27 -13.56
CA GLY A 52 9.78 1.60 -13.43
C GLY A 52 10.18 2.06 -12.02
N PHE A 53 9.31 1.90 -11.01
CA PHE A 53 9.66 2.19 -9.63
C PHE A 53 10.70 1.22 -9.09
N THR A 54 11.54 1.73 -8.19
CA THR A 54 12.27 0.89 -7.24
C THR A 54 11.35 0.44 -6.10
N ASP A 55 11.70 -0.66 -5.42
CA ASP A 55 11.00 -1.10 -4.20
C ASP A 55 10.84 0.02 -3.17
N HIS A 56 11.87 0.86 -3.02
CA HIS A 56 11.88 1.94 -2.04
C HIS A 56 10.93 3.10 -2.42
N GLU A 57 10.83 3.42 -3.71
CA GLU A 57 9.86 4.42 -4.20
C GLU A 57 8.44 3.89 -4.06
N PHE A 58 8.22 2.63 -4.41
CA PHE A 58 6.90 2.02 -4.27
C PHE A 58 6.47 1.95 -2.80
N ALA A 59 7.37 1.55 -1.89
CA ALA A 59 7.09 1.53 -0.46
C ALA A 59 6.78 2.93 0.10
N ARG A 60 7.51 3.97 -0.34
CA ARG A 60 7.24 5.37 0.04
C ARG A 60 5.85 5.81 -0.43
N MET A 61 5.51 5.54 -1.69
CA MET A 61 4.18 5.81 -2.21
C MET A 61 3.09 5.09 -1.42
N LEU A 62 3.26 3.80 -1.10
CA LEU A 62 2.28 3.06 -0.27
C LEU A 62 2.13 3.63 1.14
N ALA A 63 3.21 4.18 1.71
CA ALA A 63 3.18 4.83 3.01
C ALA A 63 2.51 6.20 2.99
N GLY A 64 2.18 6.75 1.82
CA GLY A 64 1.76 8.15 1.71
C GLY A 64 2.91 9.13 1.95
N ASP A 65 4.14 8.65 1.93
CA ASP A 65 5.36 9.41 2.22
C ASP A 65 6.09 9.74 0.91
N GLY A 66 6.52 10.99 0.76
CA GLY A 66 7.24 11.46 -0.43
C GLY A 66 6.47 12.49 -1.28
N PRO A 67 7.12 13.04 -2.31
CA PRO A 67 6.61 14.17 -3.09
C PRO A 67 5.60 13.74 -4.16
N TYR A 68 4.71 12.80 -3.84
CA TYR A 68 3.74 12.26 -4.78
C TYR A 68 2.45 13.08 -4.78
N THR A 69 1.90 13.29 -5.96
CA THR A 69 0.63 14.00 -6.18
C THR A 69 -0.53 13.01 -6.24
N GLN A 70 -1.76 13.50 -5.99
CA GLN A 70 -2.98 12.70 -6.15
C GLN A 70 -3.07 12.06 -7.55
N GLN A 71 -2.70 12.81 -8.61
CA GLN A 71 -2.72 12.30 -9.98
C GLN A 71 -1.81 11.07 -10.15
N GLN A 72 -0.64 11.04 -9.51
CA GLN A 72 0.25 9.87 -9.60
C GLN A 72 -0.34 8.63 -8.93
N TYR A 73 -1.12 8.78 -7.86
CA TYR A 73 -1.88 7.67 -7.27
C TYR A 73 -2.99 7.19 -8.21
N ASP A 74 -3.71 8.12 -8.82
CA ASP A 74 -4.81 7.80 -9.74
C ASP A 74 -4.29 7.13 -11.03
N ASP A 75 -3.12 7.55 -11.53
CA ASP A 75 -2.45 6.94 -12.68
C ASP A 75 -2.01 5.51 -12.38
N LEU A 76 -1.40 5.26 -11.21
CA LEU A 76 -1.02 3.92 -10.79
C LEU A 76 -2.25 3.02 -10.61
N TYR A 77 -3.33 3.56 -10.05
CA TYR A 77 -4.60 2.86 -9.92
C TYR A 77 -5.14 2.40 -11.28
N ALA A 78 -5.11 3.28 -12.29
CA ALA A 78 -5.52 2.95 -13.64
C ALA A 78 -4.61 1.91 -14.30
N GLN A 79 -3.29 1.99 -14.08
CA GLN A 79 -2.32 1.03 -14.61
C GLN A 79 -2.52 -0.38 -14.04
N ILE A 80 -2.77 -0.52 -12.73
CA ILE A 80 -3.06 -1.82 -12.09
C ILE A 80 -4.33 -2.43 -12.69
N ARG A 81 -5.39 -1.64 -12.86
CA ARG A 81 -6.63 -2.10 -13.51
C ARG A 81 -6.44 -2.55 -14.95
N ALA A 82 -5.56 -1.88 -15.70
CA ALA A 82 -5.25 -2.26 -17.07
C ALA A 82 -4.44 -3.56 -17.16
N HIS A 83 -3.66 -3.89 -16.12
CA HIS A 83 -2.80 -5.08 -16.05
C HIS A 83 -3.47 -6.28 -15.38
N GLN A 84 -4.81 -6.33 -15.36
CA GLN A 84 -5.57 -7.49 -14.91
C GLN A 84 -5.02 -8.78 -15.51
N THR A 85 -4.53 -9.66 -14.64
CA THR A 85 -4.18 -11.02 -15.08
C THR A 85 -5.44 -11.86 -15.01
N PRO A 86 -5.91 -12.47 -16.12
CA PRO A 86 -7.08 -13.32 -16.09
C PRO A 86 -6.88 -14.44 -15.07
N VAL A 87 -7.80 -14.54 -14.10
CA VAL A 87 -7.85 -15.71 -13.21
C VAL A 87 -8.22 -16.91 -14.10
N LYS A 88 -7.29 -17.85 -14.24
CA LYS A 88 -7.53 -19.14 -14.90
C LYS A 88 -8.39 -20.04 -14.04
#